data_AF-A0A1G2G117-F1
#
_entry.id   AF-A0A1G2G117-F1
#
_cell.length_a   1.000
_cell.length_b   1.000
_cell.length_c   1.000
_cell.angle_alpha   90.00
_cell.angle_beta   90.00
_cell.angle_gamma   90.00
#
_symmetry.space_group_name_H-M   'P 1'
#
loop_
_entity.id
_entity.type
_entity.pdbx_description
1 polymer ?
#
loop_
_entity_poly.entity_id
_entity_poly.type
_entity_poly.pdbx_seq_one_letter_code
_entity_poly.pdbx_strand_id
1 'polypeptide(L)'
;MFRVTYNKVWSKLYLLLVYFLFLTMNNVRKVEWVLRISVAGEFVGHGVFALQGRKAWVEWFSIFGISDVGTATTFLWLVGLIDVLLAVLILMKPVRLALLWMAFWGFWTALMRPIAGDSIFEFVERWANWGAPLALLLLRGIPTSIGGWLPPKQSKAGDLPMQ
;
A
#
# COMPACT_ATOMS: atom_id res chain seq x y z
N MET A 1 -24.54 34.99 -3.81
CA MET A 1 -25.02 33.97 -2.85
C MET A 1 -25.37 32.61 -3.48
N PHE A 2 -25.44 32.45 -4.81
CA PHE A 2 -25.86 31.19 -5.48
C PHE A 2 -24.75 30.14 -5.71
N ARG A 3 -23.47 30.47 -5.51
CA ARG A 3 -22.33 29.60 -5.85
C ARG A 3 -22.04 28.51 -4.80
N VAL A 4 -22.45 28.72 -3.55
CA VAL A 4 -22.15 27.81 -2.42
C VAL A 4 -23.16 26.66 -2.32
N THR A 5 -24.41 26.88 -2.70
CA THR A 5 -25.49 25.88 -2.64
C THR A 5 -25.40 24.85 -3.76
N TYR A 6 -24.99 25.26 -4.96
CA TYR A 6 -24.79 24.37 -6.12
C TYR A 6 -23.78 23.27 -5.77
N ASN A 7 -22.61 23.63 -5.25
CA ASN A 7 -21.55 22.68 -4.90
C ASN A 7 -21.98 21.63 -3.86
N LYS A 8 -22.92 21.95 -2.95
CA LYS A 8 -23.43 20.99 -1.95
C LYS A 8 -24.37 19.94 -2.55
N VAL A 9 -25.09 20.27 -3.61
CA VAL A 9 -26.01 19.32 -4.28
C VAL A 9 -25.21 18.32 -5.11
N TRP A 10 -24.21 18.79 -5.87
CA TRP A 10 -23.35 17.92 -6.66
C TRP A 10 -22.43 17.05 -5.81
N SER A 11 -21.94 17.54 -4.67
CA SER A 11 -21.17 16.70 -3.74
C SER A 11 -22.02 15.58 -3.14
N LYS A 12 -23.29 15.85 -2.81
CA LYS A 12 -24.22 14.82 -2.32
C LYS A 12 -24.55 13.80 -3.40
N LEU A 13 -24.82 14.23 -4.64
CA LEU A 13 -25.07 13.35 -5.78
C LEU A 13 -23.85 12.47 -6.09
N TYR A 14 -22.64 13.03 -6.05
CA TYR A 14 -21.40 12.28 -6.23
C TYR A 14 -21.21 11.23 -5.13
N LEU A 15 -21.40 11.60 -3.86
CA LEU A 15 -21.33 10.66 -2.74
C LEU A 15 -22.42 9.57 -2.86
N LEU A 16 -23.63 9.93 -3.29
CA LEU A 16 -24.71 8.97 -3.53
C LEU A 16 -24.37 8.00 -4.66
N LEU A 17 -23.77 8.50 -5.74
CA LEU A 17 -23.32 7.69 -6.87
C LEU A 17 -22.21 6.72 -6.44
N VAL A 18 -21.19 7.20 -5.73
CA VAL A 18 -20.11 6.38 -5.18
C VAL A 18 -20.67 5.33 -4.21
N TYR A 19 -21.60 5.71 -3.34
CA TYR A 19 -22.27 4.81 -2.42
C TYR A 19 -23.11 3.75 -3.15
N PHE A 20 -23.87 4.14 -4.17
CA PHE A 20 -24.65 3.22 -4.99
C PHE A 20 -23.75 2.24 -5.76
N LEU A 21 -22.70 2.74 -6.41
CA LEU A 21 -21.70 1.90 -7.07
C LEU A 21 -21.06 0.91 -6.09
N PHE A 22 -20.71 1.37 -4.89
CA PHE A 22 -20.22 0.51 -3.84
C PHE A 22 -21.25 -0.56 -3.48
N LEU A 23 -22.52 -0.22 -3.25
CA LEU A 23 -23.58 -1.19 -2.94
C LEU A 23 -23.76 -2.26 -4.03
N THR A 24 -23.68 -1.87 -5.31
CA THR A 24 -23.81 -2.78 -6.46
C THR A 24 -22.63 -3.73 -6.67
N MET A 25 -21.49 -3.50 -6.01
CA MET A 25 -20.35 -4.41 -6.07
C MET A 25 -20.60 -5.67 -5.24
N ASN A 26 -20.08 -6.80 -5.73
CA ASN A 26 -20.03 -8.01 -4.91
C ASN A 26 -19.10 -7.83 -3.70
N ASN A 27 -19.31 -8.63 -2.66
CA ASN A 27 -18.58 -8.51 -1.40
C ASN A 27 -17.06 -8.69 -1.57
N VAL A 28 -16.62 -9.56 -2.48
CA VAL A 28 -15.20 -9.78 -2.80
C VAL A 28 -14.54 -8.49 -3.29
N ARG A 29 -15.17 -7.80 -4.24
CA ARG A 29 -14.65 -6.55 -4.81
C ARG A 29 -14.71 -5.39 -3.79
N LYS A 30 -15.71 -5.38 -2.89
CA LYS A 30 -15.75 -4.45 -1.74
C LYS A 30 -14.55 -4.66 -0.82
N VAL A 31 -14.32 -5.92 -0.41
CA VAL A 31 -13.17 -6.29 0.45
C VAL A 31 -11.84 -5.96 -0.23
N GLU A 32 -11.71 -6.22 -1.54
CA GLU A 32 -10.51 -5.85 -2.31
C GLU A 32 -10.23 -4.34 -2.22
N TRP A 33 -11.23 -3.49 -2.42
CA TRP A 33 -11.03 -2.04 -2.32
C TRP A 33 -10.74 -1.56 -0.90
N VAL A 34 -11.42 -2.12 0.11
CA VAL A 34 -11.10 -1.82 1.52
C VAL A 34 -9.64 -2.14 1.80
N LEU A 35 -9.18 -3.34 1.41
CA LEU A 35 -7.78 -3.73 1.59
C LEU A 35 -6.81 -2.84 0.81
N ARG A 36 -7.12 -2.47 -0.43
CA ARG A 36 -6.27 -1.56 -1.22
C ARG A 36 -6.12 -0.20 -0.54
N ILE A 37 -7.19 0.35 -0.01
CA ILE A 37 -7.17 1.63 0.72
C ILE A 37 -6.41 1.48 2.03
N SER A 38 -6.63 0.41 2.80
CA SER A 38 -5.90 0.17 4.05
C SER A 38 -4.39 0.05 3.83
N VAL A 39 -3.98 -0.77 2.86
CA VAL A 39 -2.57 -0.96 2.48
C VAL A 39 -1.94 0.36 2.00
N ALA A 40 -2.65 1.10 1.15
CA ALA A 40 -2.14 2.38 0.66
C ALA A 40 -2.03 3.42 1.77
N GLY A 41 -3.02 3.53 2.65
CA GLY A 41 -3.00 4.48 3.77
C GLY A 41 -1.85 4.23 4.73
N GLU A 42 -1.59 2.96 5.02
CA GLU A 42 -0.46 2.54 5.86
C GLU A 42 0.90 2.87 5.22
N PHE A 43 1.10 2.52 3.95
CA PHE A 43 2.37 2.80 3.25
C PHE A 43 2.58 4.28 2.98
N VAL A 44 1.53 5.07 2.75
CA VAL A 44 1.64 6.54 2.70
C VAL A 44 2.07 7.08 4.06
N GLY A 45 1.45 6.62 5.15
CA GLY A 45 1.80 7.06 6.50
C GLY A 45 3.27 6.79 6.84
N HIS A 46 3.74 5.56 6.62
CA HIS A 46 5.15 5.21 6.80
C HIS A 46 6.06 5.98 5.85
N GLY A 47 5.71 6.04 4.57
CA GLY A 47 6.49 6.73 3.56
C GLY A 47 6.71 8.21 3.90
N VAL A 48 5.65 8.91 4.34
CA VAL A 48 5.75 10.32 4.76
C VAL A 48 6.66 10.49 5.97
N PHE A 49 6.55 9.64 7.00
CA PHE A 49 7.45 9.71 8.15
C PHE A 49 8.91 9.41 7.79
N ALA A 50 9.14 8.52 6.82
CA ALA A 50 10.47 8.22 6.32
C ALA A 50 11.06 9.39 5.51
N LEU A 51 10.26 10.00 4.62
CA LEU A 51 10.64 11.20 3.87
C LEU A 51 10.95 12.39 4.79
N GLN A 52 10.32 12.47 5.96
CA GLN A 52 10.61 13.47 7.00
C GLN A 52 11.88 13.17 7.81
N GLY A 53 12.52 12.02 7.60
CA GLY A 53 13.74 11.66 8.31
C GLY A 53 13.50 11.37 9.80
N ARG A 54 12.45 10.62 10.13
CA ARG A 54 12.11 10.27 11.53
C ARG A 54 13.34 9.75 12.28
N LYS A 55 13.80 10.49 13.30
CA LYS A 55 15.07 10.23 14.00
C LYS A 55 15.25 8.78 14.45
N ALA A 56 14.25 8.20 15.11
CA ALA A 56 14.30 6.82 15.56
C ALA A 56 14.56 5.82 14.42
N TRP A 57 14.04 6.08 13.22
CA TRP A 57 14.25 5.21 12.06
C TRP A 57 15.61 5.43 11.41
N VAL A 58 16.13 6.66 11.45
CA VAL A 58 17.52 6.95 11.06
C VAL A 58 18.49 6.23 12.00
N GLU A 59 18.21 6.21 13.30
CA GLU A 59 19.03 5.51 14.30
C GLU A 59 19.04 3.99 14.09
N TRP A 60 17.96 3.38 13.59
CA TRP A 60 17.95 1.94 13.28
C TRP A 60 18.99 1.54 12.23
N PHE A 61 19.45 2.45 11.37
CA PHE A 61 20.51 2.15 10.40
C PHE A 61 21.84 1.77 11.07
N SER A 62 22.08 2.22 12.32
CA SER A 62 23.30 1.84 13.05
C SER A 62 23.34 0.35 13.39
N ILE A 63 22.18 -0.31 13.50
CA ILE A 63 22.07 -1.77 13.71
C ILE A 63 22.70 -2.52 12.53
N PHE A 64 22.68 -1.92 11.34
CA PHE A 64 23.26 -2.46 10.11
C PHE A 64 24.66 -1.93 9.81
N GLY A 65 25.31 -1.26 10.77
CA GLY A 65 26.65 -0.70 10.62
C GLY A 65 26.73 0.62 9.85
N ILE A 66 25.60 1.28 9.58
CA ILE A 66 25.54 2.59 8.93
C ILE A 66 25.44 3.65 10.03
N SER A 67 26.57 4.22 10.41
CA SER A 67 26.68 5.25 11.46
C SER A 67 26.65 6.68 10.94
N ASP A 68 26.89 6.89 9.64
CA ASP A 68 26.80 8.21 9.03
C ASP A 68 25.32 8.64 8.87
N VAL A 69 24.94 9.70 9.60
CA VAL A 69 23.56 10.21 9.65
C VAL A 69 23.10 10.71 8.29
N GLY A 70 23.98 11.32 7.48
CA GLY A 70 23.63 11.80 6.15
C GLY A 70 23.24 10.65 5.21
N THR A 71 24.03 9.59 5.21
CA THR A 71 23.80 8.36 4.46
C THR A 71 22.52 7.66 4.93
N ALA A 72 22.34 7.46 6.24
CA ALA A 72 21.14 6.85 6.82
C ALA A 72 19.87 7.64 6.48
N THR A 73 19.92 8.97 6.56
CA THR A 73 18.79 9.85 6.19
C THR A 73 18.47 9.75 4.71
N THR A 74 19.49 9.68 3.84
CA THR A 74 19.30 9.51 2.40
C THR A 74 18.63 8.17 2.07
N PHE A 75 19.09 7.08 2.69
CA PHE A 75 18.47 5.76 2.51
C PHE A 75 17.05 5.72 3.06
N LEU A 76 16.79 6.31 4.23
CA LEU A 76 15.44 6.41 4.78
C LEU A 76 14.52 7.20 3.86
N TRP A 77 15.01 8.29 3.26
CA TRP A 77 14.24 9.07 2.30
C TRP A 77 13.89 8.24 1.04
N LEU A 78 14.84 7.46 0.51
CA LEU A 78 14.59 6.56 -0.63
C LEU A 78 13.55 5.48 -0.28
N VAL A 79 13.63 4.89 0.91
CA VAL A 79 12.60 3.97 1.43
C VAL A 79 11.24 4.66 1.43
N GLY A 80 11.16 5.88 1.97
CA GLY A 80 9.92 6.63 2.02
C GLY A 80 9.33 6.93 0.65
N LEU A 81 10.17 7.24 -0.33
CA LEU A 81 9.75 7.43 -1.72
C LEU A 81 9.18 6.14 -2.30
N ILE A 82 9.84 5.00 -2.08
CA ILE A 82 9.38 3.68 -2.54
C ILE A 82 8.02 3.34 -1.93
N ASP A 83 7.82 3.57 -0.64
CA ASP A 83 6.57 3.28 0.05
C ASP A 83 5.38 4.08 -0.54
N VAL A 84 5.58 5.38 -0.80
CA VAL A 84 4.56 6.22 -1.44
C VAL A 84 4.26 5.74 -2.86
N LEU A 85 5.28 5.40 -3.65
CA LEU A 85 5.08 4.89 -5.02
C LEU A 85 4.32 3.56 -5.02
N LEU A 86 4.61 2.65 -4.09
CA LEU A 86 3.90 1.38 -3.92
C LEU A 86 2.44 1.61 -3.51
N ALA A 87 2.17 2.55 -2.60
CA ALA A 87 0.81 2.89 -2.22
C ALA A 87 -0.02 3.38 -3.41
N VAL A 88 0.53 4.30 -4.22
CA VAL A 88 -0.13 4.77 -5.46
C VAL A 88 -0.31 3.61 -6.44
N LEU A 89 0.72 2.76 -6.62
CA LEU A 89 0.64 1.59 -7.48
C LEU A 89 -0.53 0.68 -7.09
N ILE A 90 -0.69 0.32 -5.82
CA ILE A 90 -1.76 -0.58 -5.37
C ILE A 90 -3.14 0.05 -5.54
N LEU A 91 -3.29 1.37 -5.39
CA LEU A 91 -4.55 2.08 -5.68
C LEU A 91 -4.90 2.09 -7.17
N MET A 92 -3.91 2.05 -8.06
CA MET A 92 -4.13 1.91 -9.50
C MET A 92 -4.39 0.45 -9.88
N LYS A 93 -3.47 -0.45 -9.53
CA LYS A 93 -3.51 -1.88 -9.84
C LYS A 93 -2.84 -2.70 -8.71
N PRO A 94 -3.55 -3.67 -8.10
CA PRO A 94 -2.99 -4.52 -7.05
C PRO A 94 -2.03 -5.57 -7.65
N VAL A 95 -0.81 -5.15 -7.98
CA VAL A 95 0.23 -6.00 -8.56
C VAL A 95 0.69 -7.01 -7.52
N ARG A 96 0.64 -8.31 -7.84
CA ARG A 96 0.92 -9.39 -6.87
C ARG A 96 2.34 -9.34 -6.32
N LEU A 97 3.32 -9.09 -7.19
CA LEU A 97 4.72 -8.95 -6.76
C LEU A 97 4.90 -7.77 -5.80
N ALA A 98 4.25 -6.65 -6.07
CA ALA A 98 4.28 -5.49 -5.19
C ALA A 98 3.64 -5.81 -3.83
N LEU A 99 2.48 -6.50 -3.82
CA LEU A 99 1.83 -6.92 -2.58
C LEU A 99 2.68 -7.88 -1.75
N LEU A 100 3.38 -8.81 -2.40
CA LEU A 100 4.33 -9.71 -1.73
C LEU A 100 5.46 -8.91 -1.08
N TRP A 101 6.06 -7.97 -1.82
CA TRP A 101 7.08 -7.08 -1.28
C TRP A 101 6.54 -6.25 -0.11
N MET A 102 5.35 -5.67 -0.24
CA MET A 102 4.73 -4.86 0.82
C MET A 102 4.45 -5.68 2.08
N ALA A 103 3.99 -6.92 1.95
CA ALA A 103 3.82 -7.81 3.10
C ALA A 103 5.16 -8.12 3.78
N PHE A 104 6.19 -8.46 2.99
CA PHE A 104 7.52 -8.71 3.53
C PHE A 104 8.11 -7.46 4.22
N TRP A 105 8.04 -6.31 3.55
CA TRP A 105 8.60 -5.05 4.03
C TRP A 105 7.87 -4.52 5.28
N GLY A 106 6.54 -4.58 5.29
CA GLY A 106 5.73 -4.23 6.46
C GLY A 106 6.04 -5.12 7.66
N PHE A 107 6.29 -6.42 7.42
CA PHE A 107 6.67 -7.35 8.49
C PHE A 107 8.06 -7.01 9.02
N TRP A 108 9.02 -6.81 8.12
CA TRP A 108 10.40 -6.48 8.47
C TRP A 108 10.49 -5.19 9.28
N THR A 109 9.84 -4.13 8.82
CA THR A 109 9.85 -2.82 9.50
C THR A 109 9.11 -2.83 10.84
N ALA A 110 8.04 -3.63 10.98
CA ALA A 110 7.41 -3.88 12.27
C ALA A 110 8.34 -4.65 13.22
N LEU A 111 9.06 -5.66 12.71
CA LEU A 111 10.01 -6.46 13.47
C LEU A 111 11.24 -5.67 13.92
N MET A 112 11.59 -4.58 13.23
CA MET A 112 12.66 -3.68 13.67
C MET A 112 12.41 -3.08 15.05
N ARG A 113 11.15 -2.96 15.48
CA ARG A 113 10.79 -2.42 16.80
C ARG A 113 11.45 -3.19 17.95
N PRO A 114 11.13 -4.49 18.17
CA PRO A 114 11.80 -5.25 19.21
C PRO A 114 13.31 -5.39 18.99
N ILE A 115 13.79 -5.42 17.74
CA ILE A 115 15.23 -5.49 17.44
C ILE A 115 15.96 -4.21 17.88
N ALA A 116 15.30 -3.05 17.77
CA ALA A 116 15.81 -1.77 18.23
C ALA A 116 15.62 -1.53 19.74
N GLY A 117 15.06 -2.50 20.48
CA GLY A 117 14.86 -2.42 21.92
C GLY A 117 13.47 -1.94 22.37
N ASP A 118 12.53 -1.72 21.45
CA ASP A 118 11.14 -1.43 21.80
C ASP A 118 10.42 -2.70 22.33
N SER A 119 9.25 -2.53 22.94
CA SER A 119 8.41 -3.65 23.39
C SER A 119 7.99 -4.56 22.23
N ILE A 120 7.92 -5.88 22.45
CA ILE A 120 7.35 -6.82 21.46
C ILE A 120 5.90 -6.48 21.10
N PHE A 121 5.17 -5.79 21.99
CA PHE A 121 3.82 -5.33 21.71
C PHE A 121 3.77 -4.24 20.62
N GLU A 122 4.86 -3.51 20.37
CA GLU A 122 4.96 -2.57 19.23
C GLU A 122 4.96 -3.33 17.89
N PHE A 123 5.53 -4.54 17.85
CA PHE A 123 5.40 -5.41 16.69
C PHE A 123 3.97 -5.95 16.56
N VAL A 124 3.37 -6.39 17.67
CA VAL A 124 1.99 -6.94 17.69
C VAL A 124 0.96 -5.87 17.29
N GLU A 125 1.08 -4.64 17.77
CA GLU A 125 0.22 -3.51 17.40
C GLU A 125 0.23 -3.26 15.89
N ARG A 126 1.36 -3.54 15.24
CA ARG A 126 1.58 -3.33 13.80
C ARG A 126 1.31 -4.57 12.95
N TRP A 127 0.56 -5.55 13.45
CA TRP A 127 0.22 -6.76 12.68
C TRP A 127 -0.47 -6.44 11.35
N ALA A 128 -1.31 -5.40 11.36
CA ALA A 128 -1.99 -4.93 10.16
C ALA A 128 -1.01 -4.51 9.05
N ASN A 129 0.23 -4.12 9.41
CA ASN A 129 1.20 -3.59 8.47
C ASN A 129 1.57 -4.56 7.35
N TRP A 130 1.56 -5.84 7.66
CA TRP A 130 1.87 -6.91 6.73
C TRP A 130 0.69 -7.84 6.50
N GLY A 131 -0.23 -7.93 7.47
CA GLY A 131 -1.46 -8.70 7.34
C GLY A 131 -2.38 -8.16 6.24
N ALA A 132 -2.53 -6.84 6.12
CA ALA A 132 -3.38 -6.23 5.10
C ALA A 132 -2.88 -6.49 3.66
N PRO A 133 -1.60 -6.24 3.30
CA PRO A 133 -1.10 -6.54 1.96
C PRO A 133 -1.07 -8.05 1.67
N LEU A 134 -0.82 -8.89 2.68
CA LEU A 134 -0.89 -10.35 2.53
C LEU A 134 -2.33 -10.82 2.25
N ALA A 135 -3.31 -10.32 2.98
CA ALA A 135 -4.72 -10.63 2.74
C ALA A 135 -5.15 -10.20 1.33
N LEU A 136 -4.70 -9.03 0.87
CA LEU A 136 -4.95 -8.57 -0.49
C LEU A 136 -4.28 -9.47 -1.54
N LEU A 137 -3.05 -9.92 -1.30
CA LEU A 137 -2.37 -10.89 -2.18
C LEU A 137 -3.15 -12.20 -2.29
N LEU A 138 -3.60 -12.75 -1.15
CA LEU A 138 -4.40 -13.98 -1.11
C LEU A 138 -5.73 -13.82 -1.86
N LEU A 139 -6.39 -12.67 -1.71
CA LEU A 139 -7.62 -12.36 -2.45
C LEU A 139 -7.40 -12.26 -3.96
N ARG A 140 -6.23 -11.78 -4.39
CA ARG A 140 -5.82 -11.73 -5.82
C ARG A 140 -5.35 -13.09 -6.37
N GLY A 141 -5.14 -14.07 -5.49
CA GLY A 141 -4.63 -15.41 -5.77
C GLY A 141 -3.10 -15.46 -5.93
N ILE A 142 -2.48 -16.51 -5.35
CA ILE A 142 -1.04 -16.78 -5.49
C ILE A 142 -0.81 -17.46 -6.86
N PRO A 143 -0.01 -16.85 -7.76
CA PRO A 143 0.24 -17.42 -9.08
C PRO A 143 1.22 -18.59 -8.99
N THR A 144 0.98 -19.63 -9.78
CA THR A 144 1.83 -20.83 -9.86
C THR A 144 2.98 -20.69 -10.85
N SER A 145 3.04 -19.59 -11.61
CA SER A 145 4.06 -19.31 -12.62
C SER A 145 4.62 -17.89 -12.48
N ILE A 146 5.86 -17.68 -12.93
CA ILE A 146 6.57 -16.39 -12.86
C ILE A 146 5.76 -15.28 -13.54
N GLY A 147 5.14 -15.57 -14.70
CA GLY A 147 4.35 -14.59 -15.44
C GLY A 147 3.09 -14.11 -14.69
N GLY A 148 2.56 -14.90 -13.76
CA GLY A 148 1.36 -14.54 -13.00
C GLY A 148 1.59 -13.50 -11.89
N TRP A 149 2.85 -13.19 -11.55
CA TRP A 149 3.20 -12.17 -10.55
C TRP A 149 3.07 -10.74 -11.08
N LEU A 150 3.15 -10.60 -12.41
CA LEU A 150 3.00 -9.34 -13.12
C LEU A 150 1.55 -9.17 -13.62
N PRO A 151 1.13 -7.94 -13.96
CA PRO A 151 -0.14 -7.73 -14.65
C PRO A 151 -0.15 -8.52 -15.97
N PRO A 152 -1.28 -9.13 -16.36
CA PRO A 152 -1.37 -9.80 -17.66
C PRO A 152 -1.07 -8.79 -18.78
N LYS A 153 -0.32 -9.24 -19.80
CA LYS A 153 -0.12 -8.46 -21.02
C LYS A 153 -1.50 -8.17 -21.62
N GLN A 154 -1.79 -6.90 -21.90
CA GLN A 154 -3.01 -6.56 -22.64
C GLN A 154 -2.89 -7.21 -24.03
N SER A 155 -3.82 -8.10 -24.38
CA SER A 155 -3.96 -8.59 -25.75
C SER A 155 -4.32 -7.39 -26.64
N LYS A 156 -3.72 -7.30 -27.83
CA LYS A 156 -4.11 -6.25 -28.78
C LYS A 156 -5.56 -6.51 -29.21
N ALA A 157 -6.36 -5.45 -29.31
CA ALA A 157 -7.69 -5.54 -29.91
C ALA A 157 -7.50 -5.93 -31.40
N GLY A 158 -7.59 -7.22 -31.70
CA GLY A 158 -7.27 -7.79 -33.01
C GLY A 158 -7.03 -9.30 -32.99
N ASP A 159 -6.72 -9.88 -31.83
CA ASP A 159 -6.38 -11.31 -31.71
C ASP A 159 -7.60 -12.24 -31.50
N LEU A 160 -8.84 -11.77 -31.72
CA LEU A 160 -10.01 -12.64 -31.66
C LEU A 160 -10.22 -13.28 -33.04
N PRO A 161 -10.19 -14.62 -33.18
CA PRO A 161 -10.63 -15.26 -34.40
C PRO A 161 -12.10 -14.90 -34.62
N MET A 162 -12.41 -14.35 -35.79
CA MET A 162 -13.80 -14.21 -36.23
C MET A 162 -14.39 -15.61 -36.32
N GLN A 163 -15.29 -15.94 -35.39
CA GLN A 163 -16.22 -17.06 -35.52
C GLN A 163 -17.48 -16.56 -36.21
#